data_AF-A0A811N2C1-F1
#
_entry.id   AF-A0A811N2C1-F1
#
_cell.length_a   1.000
_cell.length_b   1.000
_cell.length_c   1.000
_cell.angle_alpha   90.00
_cell.angle_beta   90.00
_cell.angle_gamma   90.00
#
_symmetry.space_group_name_H-M   'P 1'
#
loop_
_entity.id
_entity.type
_entity.pdbx_description
1 polymer ?
#
loop_
_entity_poly.entity_id
_entity_poly.type
_entity_poly.pdbx_seq_one_letter_code
_entity_poly.pdbx_strand_id
1 'polypeptide(L)'
;MPTGFALNTTDWWMDWRREELYQALPFATSTAFCTVSYGLPQIAHSIMLLVMKCRILRLVRFLDGRLETENVENEMPVSFVASIHSQAGIDQKMLRFCYDRLHSLMMTLEITDTDEFMHIQTICDFVILIGTYTQDFSIIIKLYDERMPDFRDPFIQLSCHDASLTIRPVFDRFETVVITFGTLSPIDLYPRLLNFNPVISKSFTMSLTRDCICPMVLTRGSDQLPVSTKFDMHSDPGVVRNYGRLLLEMASAVPDGIVCFFVSYSYMDGIVNSWHEMGILQVISFTRILFSRINPTIQIKYRYGNEEWVCSAERSWARKKE
;
A
#
# COMPACT_ATOMS: atom_id res chain seq x y z
N MET A 1 -2.73 -0.47 -4.47
CA MET A 1 -2.37 0.95 -4.34
C MET A 1 -1.76 1.11 -2.97
N PRO A 2 -0.50 1.54 -2.81
CA PRO A 2 0.00 1.91 -1.50
C PRO A 2 -0.56 3.32 -1.22
N THR A 3 -1.49 3.42 -0.29
CA THR A 3 -1.87 4.70 0.31
C THR A 3 -0.77 5.09 1.27
N GLY A 4 0.29 5.72 0.74
CA GLY A 4 1.19 6.52 1.55
C GLY A 4 0.42 7.76 2.00
N PHE A 5 0.20 7.88 3.30
CA PHE A 5 -0.38 9.08 3.90
C PHE A 5 0.73 9.83 4.61
N ALA A 6 1.06 10.99 4.05
CA ALA A 6 1.89 12.00 4.66
C ALA A 6 1.18 12.58 5.88
N LEU A 7 1.86 12.56 7.03
CA LEU A 7 1.36 13.10 8.30
C LEU A 7 1.74 14.58 8.36
N ASN A 8 0.85 15.47 7.91
CA ASN A 8 1.04 16.90 8.14
C ASN A 8 0.55 17.25 9.56
N THR A 9 1.47 17.27 10.53
CA THR A 9 1.21 17.29 11.98
C THR A 9 1.07 18.68 12.60
N THR A 10 0.82 19.77 11.87
CA THR A 10 0.90 21.10 12.51
C THR A 10 -0.41 21.70 12.99
N ASP A 11 -1.58 21.31 12.48
CA ASP A 11 -2.80 22.13 12.69
C ASP A 11 -3.80 21.57 13.72
N TRP A 12 -3.80 20.27 14.01
CA TRP A 12 -4.74 19.64 14.97
C TRP A 12 -4.26 19.63 16.43
N TRP A 13 -2.97 19.90 16.68
CA TRP A 13 -2.34 19.70 17.99
C TRP A 13 -2.60 20.83 18.99
N MET A 14 -3.02 22.00 18.53
CA MET A 14 -3.20 23.18 19.39
C MET A 14 -4.47 23.13 20.26
N ASP A 15 -5.51 22.40 19.85
CA ASP A 15 -6.78 22.41 20.57
C ASP A 15 -6.80 21.48 21.80
N TRP A 16 -5.99 20.42 21.79
CA TRP A 16 -5.89 19.49 22.92
C TRP A 16 -5.04 20.01 24.10
N ARG A 17 -4.42 21.19 23.94
CA ARG A 17 -3.60 21.84 24.97
C ARG A 17 -4.44 22.71 25.93
N ARG A 18 -5.75 22.91 25.65
CA ARG A 18 -6.58 23.93 26.32
C ARG A 18 -7.56 23.44 27.40
N GLU A 19 -7.52 22.16 27.80
CA GLU A 19 -8.28 21.70 28.97
C GLU A 19 -7.38 21.48 30.19
N GLU A 20 -7.47 22.47 31.09
CA GLU A 20 -6.86 22.56 32.41
C GLU A 20 -7.23 21.37 33.33
N LEU A 21 -6.46 20.28 33.29
CA LEU A 21 -6.44 19.29 34.38
C LEU A 21 -5.02 18.76 34.71
N TYR A 22 -4.00 19.59 34.47
CA TYR A 22 -2.62 19.37 34.91
C TYR A 22 -2.37 20.01 36.28
N GLN A 23 -3.09 19.59 37.33
CA GLN A 23 -2.71 19.97 38.70
C GLN A 23 -3.30 19.03 39.76
N ALA A 24 -3.14 17.72 39.61
CA ALA A 24 -3.17 16.81 40.77
C ALA A 24 -2.43 15.49 40.50
N LEU A 25 -1.30 15.38 41.19
CA LEU A 25 -0.68 14.17 41.74
C LEU A 25 0.41 13.42 40.94
N PRO A 26 1.59 13.17 41.57
CA PRO A 26 2.73 12.47 40.99
C PRO A 26 2.66 10.95 41.21
N PHE A 27 3.47 10.21 40.45
CA PHE A 27 3.99 8.87 40.76
C PHE A 27 3.02 7.85 41.40
N ALA A 28 2.46 6.97 40.57
CA ALA A 28 1.98 5.65 41.03
C ALA A 28 2.45 4.57 40.07
N THR A 29 3.70 4.15 40.25
CA THR A 29 4.19 2.82 39.88
C THR A 29 3.80 1.81 40.96
N SER A 30 3.48 0.59 40.54
CA SER A 30 3.42 -0.64 41.36
C SER A 30 2.12 -0.92 42.15
N THR A 31 1.44 -1.99 41.74
CA THR A 31 0.89 -3.06 42.59
C THR A 31 0.45 -2.69 44.02
N ALA A 32 -0.81 -2.28 44.19
CA ALA A 32 -1.68 -2.61 45.32
C ALA A 32 -2.93 -1.74 45.22
N PHE A 33 -4.11 -2.35 45.19
CA PHE A 33 -5.34 -1.93 45.87
C PHE A 33 -6.46 -2.88 45.42
N CYS A 34 -6.39 -4.11 45.93
CA CYS A 34 -7.60 -4.81 46.35
C CYS A 34 -8.05 -4.19 47.68
N THR A 35 -9.35 -4.26 47.96
CA THR A 35 -10.07 -3.80 49.16
C THR A 35 -10.38 -2.30 49.26
N VAL A 36 -11.46 -1.86 48.60
CA VAL A 36 -12.51 -1.05 49.23
C VAL A 36 -13.84 -1.46 48.61
N SER A 37 -14.83 -1.73 49.45
CA SER A 37 -16.16 -2.22 49.09
C SER A 37 -17.17 -1.07 48.97
N TYR A 38 -18.20 -1.30 48.14
CA TYR A 38 -19.51 -0.62 48.10
C TYR A 38 -19.52 0.89 47.76
N GLY A 39 -19.30 1.19 46.48
CA GLY A 39 -19.53 2.50 45.83
C GLY A 39 -19.02 2.57 44.37
N LEU A 40 -18.74 1.42 43.74
CA LEU A 40 -17.64 1.30 42.78
C LEU A 40 -17.91 1.42 41.27
N PRO A 41 -19.13 1.50 40.69
CA PRO A 41 -19.22 1.51 39.24
C PRO A 41 -18.70 2.83 38.63
N GLN A 42 -19.09 4.01 39.15
CA GLN A 42 -18.70 5.28 38.52
C GLN A 42 -17.23 5.67 38.72
N ILE A 43 -16.66 5.40 39.91
CA ILE A 43 -15.25 5.69 40.19
C ILE A 43 -14.34 4.75 39.39
N ALA A 44 -14.72 3.48 39.23
CA ALA A 44 -13.97 2.54 38.39
C ALA A 44 -13.95 2.98 36.92
N HIS A 45 -15.08 3.48 36.37
CA HIS A 45 -15.13 4.01 35.00
C HIS A 45 -14.21 5.21 34.81
N SER A 46 -14.24 6.19 35.72
CA SER A 46 -13.38 7.39 35.65
C SER A 46 -11.89 7.05 35.79
N ILE A 47 -11.53 6.12 36.67
CA ILE A 47 -10.15 5.64 36.81
C ILE A 47 -9.70 4.88 35.56
N MET A 48 -10.56 4.02 35.00
CA MET A 48 -10.25 3.27 33.78
C MET A 48 -10.03 4.19 32.57
N LEU A 49 -10.88 5.21 32.41
CA LEU A 49 -10.75 6.29 31.43
C LEU A 49 -9.41 7.01 31.56
N LEU A 50 -9.06 7.45 32.77
CA LEU A 50 -7.82 8.18 33.03
C LEU A 50 -6.59 7.32 32.73
N VAL A 51 -6.60 6.07 33.18
CA VAL A 51 -5.50 5.12 32.94
C VAL A 51 -5.33 4.85 31.43
N MET A 52 -6.43 4.70 30.69
CA MET A 52 -6.37 4.47 29.25
C MET A 52 -5.85 5.70 28.50
N LYS A 53 -6.38 6.89 28.80
CA LYS A 53 -5.93 8.17 28.23
C LYS A 53 -4.42 8.38 28.46
N CYS A 54 -3.94 8.20 29.69
CA CYS A 54 -2.53 8.35 30.01
C CYS A 54 -1.64 7.36 29.24
N ARG A 55 -2.11 6.14 28.98
CA ARG A 55 -1.29 5.13 28.29
C ARG A 55 -1.25 5.34 26.78
N ILE A 56 -2.36 5.73 26.15
CA ILE A 56 -2.37 6.12 24.73
C ILE A 56 -1.46 7.34 24.53
N LEU A 57 -1.50 8.31 25.44
CA LEU A 57 -0.61 9.48 25.37
C LEU A 57 0.87 9.11 25.49
N ARG A 58 1.23 8.19 26.39
CA ARG A 58 2.62 7.70 26.50
C ARG A 58 3.07 6.98 25.24
N LEU A 59 2.18 6.18 24.65
CA LEU A 59 2.45 5.46 23.42
C LEU A 59 2.66 6.43 22.25
N VAL A 60 1.79 7.43 22.09
CA VAL A 60 1.93 8.45 21.04
C VAL A 60 3.24 9.22 21.22
N ARG A 61 3.57 9.64 22.45
CA ARG A 61 4.87 10.30 22.73
C ARG A 61 6.08 9.42 22.42
N PHE A 62 5.97 8.11 22.66
CA PHE A 62 7.03 7.17 22.29
C PHE A 62 7.19 7.07 20.77
N LEU A 63 6.08 7.00 20.02
CA LEU A 63 6.12 6.96 18.55
C LEU A 63 6.68 8.26 17.98
N ASP A 64 6.28 9.41 18.54
CA ASP A 64 6.78 10.73 18.15
C ASP A 64 8.30 10.83 18.35
N GLY A 65 8.80 10.43 19.52
CA GLY A 65 10.25 10.38 19.78
C GLY A 65 11.02 9.41 18.87
N ARG A 66 10.36 8.40 18.30
CA ARG A 66 10.98 7.51 17.30
C ARG A 66 10.98 8.13 15.90
N LEU A 67 9.96 8.92 15.53
CA LEU A 67 9.88 9.64 14.26
C LEU A 67 10.91 10.78 14.15
N GLU A 68 11.38 11.30 15.28
CA GLU A 68 12.40 12.35 15.33
C GLU A 68 13.82 11.88 14.96
N THR A 69 14.09 10.57 14.99
CA THR A 69 15.41 9.99 14.67
C THR A 69 15.85 10.32 13.24
N GLU A 70 17.16 10.50 13.00
CA GLU A 70 17.70 10.93 11.68
C GLU A 70 18.11 9.76 10.76
N ASN A 71 18.13 8.53 11.28
CA ASN A 71 18.57 7.36 10.51
C ASN A 71 17.40 6.47 10.11
N VAL A 72 17.54 5.77 8.98
CA VAL A 72 16.61 4.71 8.60
C VAL A 72 16.84 3.52 9.52
N GLU A 73 15.85 3.22 10.37
CA GLU A 73 15.91 2.11 11.32
C GLU A 73 15.03 0.95 10.83
N ASN A 74 15.56 -0.27 10.91
CA ASN A 74 14.82 -1.51 10.71
C ASN A 74 14.86 -2.30 12.02
N GLU A 75 13.71 -2.39 12.69
CA GLU A 75 13.58 -3.07 13.96
C GLU A 75 12.66 -4.30 13.85
N MET A 76 12.97 -5.33 14.63
CA MET A 76 12.08 -6.48 14.83
C MET A 76 11.01 -6.14 15.88
N PRO A 77 9.77 -6.64 15.76
CA PRO A 77 8.69 -6.39 16.72
C PRO A 77 9.07 -6.67 18.18
N VAL A 78 9.84 -7.74 18.43
CA VAL A 78 10.28 -8.10 19.79
C VAL A 78 11.20 -7.05 20.40
N SER A 79 12.12 -6.49 19.60
CA SER A 79 13.00 -5.40 20.04
C SER A 79 12.17 -4.13 20.29
N PHE A 80 11.24 -3.83 19.39
CA PHE A 80 10.38 -2.66 19.52
C PHE A 80 9.48 -2.73 20.76
N VAL A 81 8.90 -3.90 21.08
CA VAL A 81 8.13 -4.13 22.32
C VAL A 81 9.01 -3.98 23.56
N ALA A 82 10.25 -4.47 23.53
CA ALA A 82 11.18 -4.28 24.64
C ALA A 82 11.53 -2.79 24.85
N SER A 83 11.70 -2.03 23.76
CA SER A 83 11.90 -0.58 23.82
C SER A 83 10.67 0.15 24.38
N ILE A 84 9.45 -0.22 23.94
CA ILE A 84 8.20 0.29 24.52
C ILE A 84 8.12 0.02 26.02
N HIS A 85 8.46 -1.20 26.45
CA HIS A 85 8.43 -1.56 27.86
C HIS A 85 9.44 -0.74 28.66
N SER A 86 10.66 -0.55 28.15
CA SER A 86 11.71 0.23 28.82
C SER A 86 11.41 1.73 28.94
N GLN A 87 10.85 2.35 27.90
CA GLN A 87 10.62 3.81 27.84
C GLN A 87 9.23 4.24 28.28
N ALA A 88 8.18 3.50 27.88
CA ALA A 88 6.79 3.85 28.19
C ALA A 88 6.19 3.05 29.36
N GLY A 89 6.86 1.97 29.79
CA GLY A 89 6.37 1.08 30.85
C GLY A 89 5.10 0.33 30.46
N ILE A 90 4.93 0.01 29.18
CA ILE A 90 3.73 -0.67 28.66
C ILE A 90 4.04 -2.13 28.39
N ASP A 91 3.27 -3.03 29.01
CA ASP A 91 3.39 -4.47 28.82
C ASP A 91 2.83 -4.95 27.47
N GLN A 92 3.44 -6.00 26.91
CA GLN A 92 2.96 -6.63 25.66
C GLN A 92 1.50 -7.10 25.73
N LYS A 93 1.08 -7.67 26.86
CA LYS A 93 -0.32 -8.10 27.07
C LYS A 93 -1.29 -6.95 26.90
N MET A 94 -0.88 -5.75 27.30
CA MET A 94 -1.73 -4.57 27.18
C MET A 94 -1.87 -4.11 25.73
N LEU A 95 -0.79 -4.16 24.94
CA LEU A 95 -0.81 -3.81 23.52
C LEU A 95 -1.83 -4.68 22.76
N ARG A 96 -1.92 -5.97 23.09
CA ARG A 96 -2.87 -6.92 22.47
C ARG A 96 -4.35 -6.56 22.67
N PHE A 97 -4.71 -5.97 23.81
CA PHE A 97 -6.10 -5.61 24.13
C PHE A 97 -6.38 -4.11 23.96
N CYS A 98 -5.53 -3.38 23.24
CA CYS A 98 -5.63 -1.93 23.11
C CYS A 98 -6.92 -1.51 22.38
N TYR A 99 -7.23 -2.16 21.26
CA TYR A 99 -8.43 -1.91 20.45
C TYR A 99 -9.71 -2.30 21.18
N ASP A 100 -9.79 -3.50 21.79
CA ASP A 100 -10.98 -3.92 22.54
C ASP A 100 -11.34 -2.91 23.64
N ARG A 101 -10.31 -2.39 24.32
CA ARG A 101 -10.48 -1.36 25.34
C ARG A 101 -10.92 -0.03 24.75
N LEU A 102 -10.38 0.36 23.59
CA LEU A 102 -10.75 1.61 22.92
C LEU A 102 -12.19 1.53 22.44
N HIS A 103 -12.56 0.40 21.86
CA HIS A 103 -13.93 0.14 21.41
C HIS A 103 -14.90 0.13 22.58
N SER A 104 -14.57 -0.54 23.69
CA SER A 104 -15.37 -0.50 24.92
C SER A 104 -15.50 0.93 25.47
N LEU A 105 -14.45 1.75 25.36
CA LEU A 105 -14.46 3.15 25.77
C LEU A 105 -15.41 3.98 24.91
N MET A 106 -15.32 3.84 23.59
CA MET A 106 -16.18 4.55 22.64
C MET A 106 -17.65 4.21 22.87
N MET A 107 -17.96 2.93 23.12
CA MET A 107 -19.31 2.47 23.47
C MET A 107 -19.80 3.04 24.80
N THR A 108 -18.90 3.18 25.79
CA THR A 108 -19.26 3.72 27.12
C THR A 108 -19.45 5.24 27.11
N LEU A 109 -18.70 5.95 26.27
CA LEU A 109 -18.79 7.40 26.12
C LEU A 109 -19.91 7.85 25.18
N GLU A 110 -20.63 6.90 24.56
CA GLU A 110 -21.72 7.17 23.60
C GLU A 110 -21.32 8.14 22.47
N ILE A 111 -20.07 8.05 22.02
CA ILE A 111 -19.55 8.93 20.95
C ILE A 111 -20.16 8.50 19.62
N THR A 112 -20.89 9.40 18.97
CA THR A 112 -21.53 9.18 17.67
C THR A 112 -20.59 9.38 16.49
N ASP A 113 -19.58 10.24 16.65
CA ASP A 113 -18.69 10.65 15.57
C ASP A 113 -17.44 9.77 15.53
N THR A 114 -17.50 8.69 14.75
CA THR A 114 -16.39 7.72 14.63
C THR A 114 -15.23 8.24 13.77
N ASP A 115 -15.50 9.19 12.88
CA ASP A 115 -14.54 9.64 11.86
C ASP A 115 -13.34 10.38 12.47
N GLU A 116 -13.56 11.14 13.54
CA GLU A 116 -12.49 11.85 14.26
C GLU A 116 -11.52 10.90 14.96
N PHE A 117 -11.98 9.70 15.33
CA PHE A 117 -11.18 8.70 16.06
C PHE A 117 -10.45 7.71 15.15
N MET A 118 -10.61 7.81 13.82
CA MET A 118 -9.96 6.92 12.86
C MET A 118 -8.44 6.89 13.05
N HIS A 119 -7.81 8.04 13.29
CA HIS A 119 -6.37 8.12 13.51
C HIS A 119 -5.94 7.33 14.76
N ILE A 120 -6.70 7.40 15.85
CA ILE A 120 -6.38 6.66 17.08
C ILE A 120 -6.61 5.15 16.88
N GLN A 121 -7.65 4.78 16.11
CA GLN A 121 -7.90 3.39 15.75
C GLN A 121 -6.74 2.81 14.94
N THR A 122 -6.20 3.53 13.95
CA THR A 122 -5.04 3.05 13.16
C THR A 122 -3.80 2.81 14.02
N ILE A 123 -3.55 3.66 15.03
CA ILE A 123 -2.46 3.47 15.99
C ILE A 123 -2.72 2.21 16.84
N CYS A 124 -3.96 2.00 17.27
CA CYS A 124 -4.33 0.81 18.05
C CYS A 124 -4.18 -0.48 17.23
N ASP A 125 -4.56 -0.46 15.96
CA ASP A 125 -4.39 -1.60 15.05
C ASP A 125 -2.91 -1.93 14.85
N PHE A 126 -2.08 -0.91 14.60
CA PHE A 126 -0.62 -1.06 14.51
C PHE A 126 -0.03 -1.70 15.78
N VAL A 127 -0.45 -1.22 16.95
CA VAL A 127 0.02 -1.70 18.25
C VAL A 127 -0.39 -3.14 18.52
N ILE A 128 -1.61 -3.52 18.14
CA ILE A 128 -2.08 -4.90 18.28
C ILE A 128 -1.27 -5.84 17.43
N LEU A 129 -0.99 -5.47 16.19
CA LEU A 129 -0.21 -6.31 15.28
C LEU A 129 1.17 -6.58 15.87
N ILE A 130 1.83 -5.56 16.42
CA ILE A 130 3.13 -5.69 17.09
C ILE A 130 3.03 -6.51 18.39
N GLY A 131 1.97 -6.32 19.16
CA GLY A 131 1.74 -7.07 20.41
C GLY A 131 1.42 -8.55 20.18
N THR A 132 0.78 -8.87 19.06
CA THR A 132 0.27 -10.20 18.72
C THR A 132 1.28 -11.02 17.92
N TYR A 133 1.89 -10.42 16.90
CA TYR A 133 2.83 -11.09 16.01
C TYR A 133 4.27 -10.71 16.36
N THR A 134 5.05 -11.69 16.79
CA THR A 134 6.45 -11.51 17.18
C THR A 134 7.44 -11.96 16.11
N GLN A 135 6.99 -12.70 15.10
CA GLN A 135 7.80 -13.30 14.03
C GLN A 135 7.32 -12.82 12.66
N ASP A 136 8.23 -12.75 11.68
CA ASP A 136 7.95 -12.45 10.26
C ASP A 136 7.37 -11.06 9.94
N PHE A 137 7.37 -10.16 10.93
CA PHE A 137 7.12 -8.74 10.74
C PHE A 137 8.42 -7.95 10.90
N SER A 138 8.57 -6.87 10.14
CA SER A 138 9.58 -5.85 10.38
C SER A 138 8.94 -4.48 10.48
N ILE A 139 9.53 -3.63 11.32
CA ILE A 139 9.14 -2.24 11.49
C ILE A 139 10.23 -1.41 10.84
N ILE A 140 9.85 -0.67 9.80
CA ILE A 140 10.75 0.17 9.03
C ILE A 140 10.38 1.61 9.30
N ILE A 141 11.34 2.39 9.79
CA ILE A 141 11.18 3.82 10.05
C ILE A 141 11.98 4.56 8.99
N LYS A 142 11.29 5.35 8.16
CA LYS A 142 11.88 6.14 7.08
C LYS A 142 11.52 7.61 7.25
N LEU A 143 12.42 8.49 6.84
CA LEU A 143 12.30 9.95 7.01
C LEU A 143 11.93 10.69 5.74
N TYR A 144 12.19 10.05 4.61
CA TYR A 144 12.04 10.61 3.28
C TYR A 144 11.46 9.52 2.38
N ASP A 145 10.57 9.91 1.48
CA ASP A 145 10.24 9.08 0.33
C ASP A 145 11.42 9.12 -0.65
N GLU A 146 11.75 7.98 -1.27
CA GLU A 146 12.83 7.87 -2.27
C GLU A 146 12.59 8.80 -3.47
N ARG A 147 11.34 9.23 -3.67
CA ARG A 147 10.94 10.15 -4.75
C ARG A 147 11.17 11.63 -4.43
N MET A 148 11.24 11.99 -3.16
CA MET A 148 11.33 13.38 -2.69
C MET A 148 12.30 13.47 -1.49
N PRO A 149 13.62 13.40 -1.72
CA PRO A 149 14.61 13.39 -0.64
C PRO A 149 14.71 14.73 0.10
N ASP A 150 14.28 15.84 -0.53
CA ASP A 150 14.38 17.18 0.06
C ASP A 150 13.26 17.50 1.06
N PHE A 151 12.15 16.76 1.02
CA PHE A 151 10.99 16.98 1.89
C PHE A 151 10.96 15.94 3.01
N ARG A 152 11.04 16.40 4.26
CA ARG A 152 11.00 15.53 5.45
C ARG A 152 9.55 15.09 5.71
N ASP A 153 9.27 13.81 5.49
CA ASP A 153 7.98 13.18 5.79
C ASP A 153 8.24 11.84 6.51
N PRO A 154 8.36 11.84 7.85
CA PRO A 154 8.69 10.65 8.60
C PRO A 154 7.48 9.71 8.69
N PHE A 155 7.69 8.45 8.36
CA PHE A 155 6.66 7.42 8.48
C PHE A 155 7.21 6.12 9.05
N ILE A 156 6.34 5.40 9.76
CA ILE A 156 6.61 4.08 10.29
C ILE A 156 5.77 3.08 9.48
N GLN A 157 6.43 2.11 8.88
CA GLN A 157 5.80 1.05 8.11
C GLN A 157 5.99 -0.30 8.78
N LEU A 158 4.89 -0.95 9.14
CA LEU A 158 4.89 -2.37 9.52
C LEU A 158 4.79 -3.23 8.26
N SER A 159 5.79 -4.07 8.00
CA SER A 159 5.85 -4.95 6.84
C SER A 159 5.74 -6.42 7.26
N CYS A 160 4.75 -7.13 6.71
CA CYS A 160 4.61 -8.57 6.86
C CYS A 160 5.38 -9.30 5.76
N HIS A 161 6.22 -10.27 6.13
CA HIS A 161 7.04 -11.05 5.19
C HIS A 161 6.42 -12.40 4.86
N ASP A 162 5.54 -12.90 5.73
CA ASP A 162 4.88 -14.19 5.55
C ASP A 162 3.40 -14.01 5.16
N ALA A 163 3.09 -14.31 3.89
CA ALA A 163 1.73 -14.32 3.37
C ALA A 163 0.89 -15.50 3.89
N SER A 164 1.53 -16.54 4.45
CA SER A 164 0.84 -17.72 4.96
C SER A 164 -0.07 -17.39 6.15
N LEU A 165 0.30 -16.38 6.95
CA LEU A 165 -0.46 -15.94 8.13
C LEU A 165 -1.89 -15.53 7.80
N THR A 166 -2.10 -14.88 6.64
CA THR A 166 -3.42 -14.39 6.22
C THR A 166 -4.32 -15.52 5.73
N ILE A 167 -3.76 -16.51 5.02
CA ILE A 167 -4.55 -17.59 4.43
C ILE A 167 -4.78 -18.77 5.38
N ARG A 168 -3.93 -18.94 6.40
CA ARG A 168 -4.06 -19.99 7.42
C ARG A 168 -5.46 -20.14 8.02
N PRO A 169 -6.17 -19.09 8.48
CA PRO A 169 -7.52 -19.25 9.02
C PRO A 169 -8.55 -19.73 7.98
N VAL A 170 -8.29 -19.55 6.68
CA VAL A 170 -9.14 -20.08 5.61
C VAL A 170 -8.95 -21.59 5.51
N PHE A 171 -7.71 -22.08 5.55
CA PHE A 171 -7.42 -23.52 5.56
C PHE A 171 -7.90 -24.23 6.83
N ASP A 172 -7.85 -23.56 7.98
CA ASP A 172 -8.32 -24.15 9.24
C ASP A 172 -9.86 -24.22 9.31
N ARG A 173 -10.58 -23.32 8.62
CA ARG A 173 -12.05 -23.25 8.64
C ARG A 173 -12.73 -24.11 7.59
N PHE A 174 -12.10 -24.31 6.44
CA PHE A 174 -12.71 -25.01 5.29
C PHE A 174 -11.96 -26.29 4.97
N GLU A 175 -12.68 -27.39 4.81
CA GLU A 175 -12.12 -28.71 4.50
C GLU A 175 -11.51 -28.76 3.09
N THR A 176 -12.18 -28.14 2.11
CA THR A 176 -11.73 -28.12 0.72
C THR A 176 -11.66 -26.70 0.19
N VAL A 177 -10.46 -26.24 -0.16
CA VAL A 177 -10.22 -24.93 -0.78
C VAL A 177 -9.68 -25.16 -2.19
N VAL A 178 -10.41 -24.69 -3.20
CA VAL A 178 -9.98 -24.77 -4.60
C VAL A 178 -9.49 -23.40 -5.05
N ILE A 179 -8.23 -23.35 -5.46
CA ILE A 179 -7.58 -22.14 -5.92
C ILE A 179 -7.50 -22.20 -7.45
N THR A 180 -8.26 -21.34 -8.15
CA THR A 180 -8.29 -21.28 -9.62
C THR A 180 -7.81 -19.94 -10.13
N PHE A 181 -6.91 -19.97 -11.10
CA PHE A 181 -6.35 -18.76 -11.72
C PHE A 181 -5.91 -19.08 -13.15
N GLY A 182 -6.08 -18.13 -14.07
CA GLY A 182 -5.73 -18.32 -15.48
C GLY A 182 -4.24 -18.13 -15.81
N THR A 183 -3.47 -17.50 -14.93
CA THR A 183 -2.10 -17.03 -15.22
C THR A 183 -1.07 -17.46 -14.18
N LEU A 184 -1.35 -18.46 -13.33
CA LEU A 184 -0.35 -18.96 -12.39
C LEU A 184 0.77 -19.65 -13.15
N SER A 185 1.96 -19.06 -13.10
CA SER A 185 3.16 -19.67 -13.61
C SER A 185 4.36 -19.17 -12.82
N PRO A 186 5.20 -20.06 -12.24
CA PRO A 186 5.03 -21.51 -12.12
C PRO A 186 4.05 -21.92 -10.99
N ILE A 187 3.28 -23.00 -11.19
CA ILE A 187 2.28 -23.46 -10.21
C ILE A 187 2.90 -23.95 -8.88
N ASP A 188 4.16 -24.39 -8.90
CA ASP A 188 4.87 -24.93 -7.73
C ASP A 188 5.35 -23.87 -6.73
N LEU A 189 5.33 -22.59 -7.13
CA LEU A 189 5.78 -21.50 -6.27
C LEU A 189 4.77 -21.18 -5.16
N TYR A 190 3.47 -21.19 -5.49
CA TYR A 190 2.42 -20.80 -4.56
C TYR A 190 2.32 -21.69 -3.31
N PRO A 191 2.41 -23.04 -3.41
CA PRO A 191 2.48 -23.93 -2.26
C PRO A 191 3.62 -23.58 -1.30
N ARG A 192 4.79 -23.20 -1.84
CA ARG A 192 5.97 -22.84 -1.04
C ARG A 192 5.83 -21.48 -0.37
N LEU A 193 5.27 -20.49 -1.07
CA LEU A 193 5.08 -19.14 -0.54
C LEU A 193 4.01 -19.07 0.54
N LEU A 194 2.90 -19.80 0.36
CA LEU A 194 1.76 -19.79 1.27
C LEU A 194 1.78 -20.95 2.26
N ASN A 195 2.85 -21.75 2.25
CA ASN A 195 3.10 -22.89 3.15
C ASN A 195 1.92 -23.87 3.24
N PHE A 196 1.40 -24.31 2.10
CA PHE A 196 0.36 -25.33 2.02
C PHE A 196 0.73 -26.44 1.04
N ASN A 197 0.18 -27.64 1.27
CA ASN A 197 0.44 -28.81 0.44
C ASN A 197 -0.81 -29.13 -0.39
N PRO A 198 -0.88 -28.75 -1.68
CA PRO A 198 -2.01 -29.11 -2.52
C PRO A 198 -2.03 -30.61 -2.81
N VAL A 199 -3.20 -31.22 -2.76
CA VAL A 199 -3.40 -32.62 -3.22
C VAL A 199 -3.33 -32.71 -4.74
N ILE A 200 -3.83 -31.68 -5.43
CA ILE A 200 -3.88 -31.60 -6.90
C ILE A 200 -3.29 -30.27 -7.33
N SER A 201 -2.19 -30.31 -8.08
CA SER A 201 -1.67 -29.19 -8.85
C SER A 201 -1.69 -29.57 -10.33
N LYS A 202 -2.54 -28.89 -11.12
CA LYS A 202 -2.66 -29.12 -12.56
C LYS A 202 -2.75 -27.80 -13.31
N SER A 203 -1.96 -27.68 -14.36
CA SER A 203 -2.14 -26.66 -15.39
C SER A 203 -2.93 -27.26 -16.54
N PHE A 204 -3.95 -26.54 -17.00
CA PHE A 204 -4.70 -26.91 -18.19
C PHE A 204 -4.21 -26.04 -19.34
N THR A 205 -3.61 -26.67 -20.35
CA THR A 205 -3.23 -25.97 -21.57
C THR A 205 -4.48 -25.65 -22.38
N MET A 206 -4.57 -24.44 -22.92
CA MET A 206 -5.67 -24.05 -23.78
C MET A 206 -5.58 -24.82 -25.11
N SER A 207 -6.58 -25.66 -25.40
CA SER A 207 -6.68 -26.39 -26.67
C SER A 207 -7.66 -25.67 -27.59
N LEU A 208 -7.14 -24.82 -28.47
CA LEU A 208 -7.91 -24.19 -29.54
C LEU A 208 -7.65 -24.91 -30.85
N THR A 209 -8.65 -24.97 -31.74
CA THR A 209 -8.52 -25.58 -33.07
C THR A 209 -7.67 -24.75 -34.03
N ARG A 210 -7.35 -23.50 -33.65
CA ARG A 210 -6.51 -22.55 -34.38
C ARG A 210 -5.57 -21.86 -33.40
N ASP A 211 -4.43 -21.42 -33.90
CA ASP A 211 -3.49 -20.59 -33.14
C ASP A 211 -4.04 -19.17 -33.02
N CYS A 212 -4.81 -18.91 -31.97
CA CYS A 212 -5.43 -17.59 -31.73
C CYS A 212 -4.49 -16.58 -31.06
N ILE A 213 -3.28 -16.99 -30.67
CA ILE A 213 -2.32 -16.14 -29.94
C ILE A 213 -0.93 -16.34 -30.54
N CYS A 214 -0.27 -15.25 -30.90
CA CYS A 214 1.11 -15.26 -31.40
C CYS A 214 2.00 -14.46 -30.44
N PRO A 215 2.57 -15.09 -29.38
CA PRO A 215 3.54 -14.43 -28.53
C PRO A 215 4.85 -14.23 -29.29
N MET A 216 5.40 -13.02 -29.25
CA MET A 216 6.67 -12.68 -29.89
C MET A 216 7.53 -11.90 -28.90
N VAL A 217 8.79 -12.33 -28.75
CA VAL A 217 9.78 -11.62 -27.93
C VAL A 217 10.71 -10.85 -28.86
N LEU A 218 10.73 -9.53 -28.72
CA LEU A 218 11.64 -8.67 -29.47
C LEU A 218 12.92 -8.46 -28.66
N THR A 219 14.07 -8.89 -29.19
CA THR A 219 15.37 -8.75 -28.53
C THR A 219 16.23 -7.62 -29.11
N ARG A 220 15.96 -7.19 -30.35
CA ARG A 220 16.77 -6.21 -31.08
C ARG A 220 15.89 -5.27 -31.89
N GLY A 221 16.32 -4.01 -32.00
CA GLY A 221 15.66 -3.01 -32.85
C GLY A 221 16.08 -3.08 -34.32
N SER A 222 15.50 -2.21 -35.15
CA SER A 222 15.86 -2.06 -36.56
C SER A 222 17.37 -1.82 -36.76
N ASP A 223 17.98 -1.14 -35.79
CA ASP A 223 19.39 -0.74 -35.83
C ASP A 223 20.33 -1.84 -35.28
N GLN A 224 19.84 -3.07 -35.09
CA GLN A 224 20.54 -4.21 -34.49
C GLN A 224 21.01 -4.03 -33.04
N LEU A 225 20.75 -2.86 -32.44
CA LEU A 225 21.00 -2.61 -31.03
C LEU A 225 20.07 -3.44 -30.14
N PRO A 226 20.56 -3.97 -29.01
CA PRO A 226 19.73 -4.68 -28.06
C PRO A 226 18.69 -3.72 -27.47
N VAL A 227 17.44 -4.16 -27.43
CA VAL A 227 16.34 -3.40 -26.84
C VAL A 227 16.05 -4.02 -25.47
N SER A 228 16.24 -3.23 -24.41
CA SER A 228 16.07 -3.69 -23.04
C SER A 228 15.61 -2.55 -22.14
N THR A 229 14.72 -2.86 -21.20
CA THR A 229 14.28 -1.96 -20.14
C THR A 229 15.08 -2.19 -18.84
N LYS A 230 16.35 -2.59 -18.94
CA LYS A 230 17.25 -2.63 -17.77
C LYS A 230 17.50 -1.20 -17.29
N PHE A 231 17.63 -1.02 -15.97
CA PHE A 231 17.83 0.29 -15.33
C PHE A 231 18.91 1.15 -16.02
N ASP A 232 20.08 0.57 -16.27
CA ASP A 232 21.23 1.26 -16.88
C ASP A 232 20.95 1.74 -18.32
N MET A 233 20.08 1.05 -19.05
CA MET A 233 19.79 1.30 -20.48
C MET A 233 18.57 2.22 -20.67
N HIS A 234 17.90 2.64 -19.58
CA HIS A 234 16.69 3.47 -19.68
C HIS A 234 16.97 4.87 -20.22
N SER A 235 18.14 5.44 -19.91
CA SER A 235 18.56 6.76 -20.36
C SER A 235 19.06 6.77 -21.81
N ASP A 236 19.27 5.61 -22.41
CA ASP A 236 19.87 5.52 -23.74
C ASP A 236 18.87 5.95 -24.82
N PRO A 237 19.13 7.06 -25.54
CA PRO A 237 18.19 7.57 -26.53
C PRO A 237 17.97 6.60 -27.70
N GLY A 238 18.95 5.73 -27.98
CA GLY A 238 18.83 4.67 -28.99
C GLY A 238 17.74 3.66 -28.67
N VAL A 239 17.62 3.24 -27.40
CA VAL A 239 16.59 2.30 -26.95
C VAL A 239 15.21 2.95 -27.03
N VAL A 240 15.11 4.20 -26.59
CA VAL A 240 13.87 4.97 -26.61
C VAL A 240 13.35 5.17 -28.04
N ARG A 241 14.25 5.48 -28.99
CA ARG A 241 13.92 5.57 -30.42
C ARG A 241 13.44 4.24 -30.98
N ASN A 242 14.09 3.13 -30.62
CA ASN A 242 13.72 1.79 -31.10
C ASN A 242 12.33 1.39 -30.64
N TYR A 243 11.95 1.68 -29.39
CA TYR A 243 10.57 1.45 -28.92
C TYR A 243 9.55 2.31 -29.67
N GLY A 244 9.89 3.58 -29.97
CA GLY A 244 9.01 4.45 -30.74
C GLY A 244 8.78 3.96 -32.16
N ARG A 245 9.84 3.46 -32.83
CA ARG A 245 9.74 2.84 -34.16
C ARG A 245 8.91 1.55 -34.15
N LEU A 246 9.14 0.68 -33.17
CA LEU A 246 8.35 -0.54 -32.99
C LEU A 246 6.86 -0.21 -32.87
N LEU A 247 6.53 0.78 -32.06
CA LEU A 247 5.14 1.21 -31.87
C LEU A 247 4.53 1.73 -33.18
N LEU A 248 5.30 2.49 -33.97
CA LEU A 248 4.87 3.01 -35.26
C LEU A 248 4.62 1.90 -36.27
N GLU A 249 5.54 0.93 -36.39
CA GLU A 249 5.38 -0.22 -37.28
C GLU A 249 4.16 -1.07 -36.88
N MET A 250 4.01 -1.39 -35.60
CA MET A 250 2.85 -2.12 -35.08
C MET A 250 1.55 -1.33 -35.27
N ALA A 251 1.58 -0.01 -35.12
CA ALA A 251 0.42 0.85 -35.33
C ALA A 251 -0.05 0.86 -36.79
N SER A 252 0.86 0.66 -37.75
CA SER A 252 0.50 0.51 -39.16
C SER A 252 -0.02 -0.88 -39.53
N ALA A 253 0.45 -1.93 -38.85
CA ALA A 253 0.12 -3.32 -39.18
C ALA A 253 -1.18 -3.83 -38.52
N VAL A 254 -1.47 -3.39 -37.29
CA VAL A 254 -2.66 -3.83 -36.54
C VAL A 254 -3.88 -2.95 -36.90
N PRO A 255 -5.12 -3.46 -36.99
CA PRO A 255 -6.29 -2.62 -37.30
C PRO A 255 -7.03 -2.08 -36.05
N ASP A 256 -7.23 -2.89 -35.01
CA ASP A 256 -8.26 -2.64 -33.98
C ASP A 256 -7.74 -2.04 -32.65
N GLY A 257 -6.51 -1.51 -32.66
CA GLY A 257 -5.89 -0.84 -31.51
C GLY A 257 -4.76 -1.62 -30.86
N ILE A 258 -3.92 -0.91 -30.09
CA ILE A 258 -2.77 -1.47 -29.38
C ILE A 258 -2.82 -1.00 -27.93
N VAL A 259 -2.53 -1.92 -27.00
CA VAL A 259 -2.32 -1.61 -25.58
C VAL A 259 -0.84 -1.76 -25.27
N CYS A 260 -0.21 -0.68 -24.79
CA CYS A 260 1.19 -0.68 -24.38
C CYS A 260 1.29 -0.57 -22.86
N PHE A 261 2.04 -1.49 -22.25
CA PHE A 261 2.35 -1.45 -20.82
C PHE A 261 3.80 -1.00 -20.62
N PHE A 262 4.01 -0.08 -19.67
CA PHE A 262 5.32 0.42 -19.27
C PHE A 262 5.67 -0.07 -17.87
N VAL A 263 6.96 -0.13 -17.56
CA VAL A 263 7.49 -0.65 -16.27
C VAL A 263 7.12 0.27 -15.09
N SER A 264 7.10 1.59 -15.31
CA SER A 264 6.70 2.58 -14.31
C SER A 264 6.07 3.81 -14.98
N TYR A 265 5.31 4.59 -14.20
CA TYR A 265 4.74 5.86 -14.67
C TYR A 265 5.82 6.91 -14.95
N SER A 266 6.85 7.00 -14.10
CA SER A 266 7.98 7.92 -14.33
C SER A 266 8.72 7.61 -15.64
N TYR A 267 8.90 6.33 -15.95
CA TYR A 267 9.52 5.91 -17.20
C TYR A 267 8.62 6.19 -18.41
N MET A 268 7.32 5.96 -18.27
CA MET A 268 6.33 6.31 -19.30
C MET A 268 6.38 7.80 -19.62
N ASP A 269 6.33 8.68 -18.62
CA ASP A 269 6.35 10.13 -18.82
C ASP A 269 7.64 10.58 -19.51
N GLY A 270 8.80 10.07 -19.07
CA GLY A 270 10.09 10.36 -19.69
C GLY A 270 10.15 9.93 -21.17
N ILE A 271 9.72 8.71 -21.49
CA ILE A 271 9.69 8.22 -22.87
C ILE A 271 8.71 9.03 -23.71
N VAL A 272 7.49 9.26 -23.23
CA VAL A 272 6.45 9.98 -23.97
C VAL A 272 6.92 11.40 -24.29
N ASN A 273 7.58 12.08 -23.35
CA ASN A 273 8.18 13.39 -23.59
C ASN A 273 9.27 13.33 -24.67
N SER A 274 10.18 12.35 -24.60
CA SER A 274 11.20 12.20 -25.65
C SER A 274 10.62 11.85 -27.02
N TRP A 275 9.53 11.07 -27.09
CA TRP A 275 8.84 10.76 -28.34
C TRP A 275 8.08 11.96 -28.90
N HIS A 276 7.61 12.85 -28.03
CA HIS A 276 7.06 14.13 -28.41
C HIS A 276 8.14 15.02 -29.04
N GLU A 277 9.29 15.16 -28.40
CA GLU A 277 10.44 15.93 -28.90
C GLU A 277 10.98 15.38 -30.23
N MET A 278 11.03 14.05 -30.39
CA MET A 278 11.43 13.40 -31.65
C MET A 278 10.34 13.43 -32.74
N GLY A 279 9.14 13.93 -32.45
CA GLY A 279 8.03 13.98 -33.39
C GLY A 279 7.37 12.64 -33.72
N ILE A 280 7.75 11.55 -33.04
CA ILE A 280 7.20 10.20 -33.29
C ILE A 280 5.71 10.15 -32.94
N LEU A 281 5.30 10.82 -31.86
CA LEU A 281 3.90 10.88 -31.44
C LEU A 281 3.00 11.59 -32.45
N GLN A 282 3.54 12.57 -33.19
CA GLN A 282 2.78 13.26 -34.24
C GLN A 282 2.48 12.31 -35.39
N VAL A 283 3.44 11.48 -35.80
CA VAL A 283 3.23 10.48 -36.85
C VAL A 283 2.20 9.42 -36.41
N ILE A 284 2.27 9.01 -35.14
CA ILE A 284 1.31 8.06 -34.59
C ILE A 284 -0.09 8.69 -34.50
N SER A 285 -0.20 9.97 -34.14
CA SER A 285 -1.49 10.66 -34.02
C SER A 285 -2.24 10.79 -35.34
N PHE A 286 -1.52 10.88 -36.47
CA PHE A 286 -2.13 10.82 -37.80
C PHE A 286 -2.73 9.44 -38.13
N THR A 287 -2.16 8.37 -37.56
CA THR A 287 -2.62 7.00 -37.81
C THR A 287 -3.68 6.58 -36.81
N ARG A 288 -3.57 6.99 -35.54
CA ARG A 288 -4.42 6.55 -34.43
C ARG A 288 -4.53 7.56 -33.30
N ILE A 289 -5.64 7.48 -32.56
CA ILE A 289 -5.88 8.28 -31.36
C ILE A 289 -5.11 7.66 -30.18
N LEU A 290 -4.37 8.49 -29.45
CA LEU A 290 -3.59 8.10 -28.28
C LEU A 290 -4.38 8.37 -26.99
N PHE A 291 -4.44 7.38 -26.12
CA PHE A 291 -5.00 7.50 -24.77
C PHE A 291 -3.91 7.15 -23.77
N SER A 292 -3.45 8.12 -22.99
CA SER A 292 -2.58 7.86 -21.83
C SER A 292 -3.41 7.88 -20.56
N ARG A 293 -3.22 6.87 -19.71
CA ARG A 293 -3.85 6.82 -18.38
C ARG A 293 -2.82 7.25 -17.34
N ILE A 294 -2.69 8.56 -17.18
CA ILE A 294 -1.85 9.14 -16.12
C ILE A 294 -2.78 9.38 -14.93
N ASN A 295 -2.81 8.41 -14.02
CA ASN A 295 -3.68 8.32 -12.84
C ASN A 295 -5.13 7.86 -13.11
N PRO A 296 -5.74 7.06 -12.19
CA PRO A 296 -7.10 6.56 -12.34
C PRO A 296 -8.17 7.65 -12.36
N THR A 297 -7.86 8.86 -11.89
CA THR A 297 -8.77 10.02 -11.80
C THR A 297 -8.65 11.01 -12.95
N ILE A 298 -7.57 10.99 -13.75
CA ILE A 298 -7.35 11.96 -14.83
C ILE A 298 -7.10 11.20 -16.14
N GLN A 299 -8.13 11.11 -16.98
CA GLN A 299 -7.94 10.74 -18.37
C GLN A 299 -7.38 11.96 -19.11
N ILE A 300 -6.08 11.96 -19.40
CA ILE A 300 -5.52 12.98 -20.30
C ILE A 300 -5.88 12.56 -21.72
N LYS A 301 -6.91 13.22 -22.26
CA LYS A 301 -7.42 13.02 -23.61
C LYS A 301 -6.64 13.95 -24.54
N TYR A 302 -5.58 13.46 -25.18
CA TYR A 302 -5.00 14.18 -26.30
C TYR A 302 -5.94 14.04 -27.49
N ARG A 303 -6.76 15.07 -27.72
CA ARG A 303 -7.71 15.14 -28.82
C ARG A 303 -7.33 16.32 -29.72
N TYR A 304 -6.98 16.03 -30.96
CA TYR A 304 -7.14 16.98 -32.06
C TYR A 304 -8.49 16.67 -32.73
N GLY A 305 -9.52 17.49 -32.47
CA GLY A 305 -10.85 17.37 -33.10
C GLY A 305 -11.98 16.78 -32.22
N ASN A 306 -13.10 17.50 -32.14
CA ASN A 306 -14.26 17.27 -31.25
C ASN A 306 -15.08 15.99 -31.54
N GLU A 307 -14.66 14.79 -31.10
CA GLU A 307 -15.58 13.63 -31.05
C GLU A 307 -15.31 12.66 -29.88
N GLU A 308 -16.36 12.36 -29.09
CA GLU A 308 -16.34 11.43 -27.94
C GLU A 308 -16.52 9.97 -28.32
N TRP A 309 -15.61 9.14 -27.80
CA TRP A 309 -15.67 7.69 -27.92
C TRP A 309 -15.71 7.10 -26.52
N VAL A 310 -16.81 6.38 -26.23
CA VAL A 310 -16.99 5.60 -25.00
C VAL A 310 -16.70 4.15 -25.33
N CYS A 311 -15.85 3.52 -24.53
CA CYS A 311 -15.52 2.10 -24.64
C CYS A 311 -16.77 1.28 -24.28
N SER A 312 -17.37 0.61 -25.27
CA SER A 312 -18.36 -0.44 -25.03
C SER A 312 -17.80 -1.74 -25.58
N ALA A 313 -17.86 -2.80 -24.77
CA ALA A 313 -17.14 -4.06 -24.92
C ALA A 313 -17.56 -4.91 -26.14
N GLU A 314 -18.35 -4.38 -27.06
CA GLU A 314 -18.87 -5.11 -28.22
C GLU A 314 -18.87 -4.20 -29.45
N ARG A 315 -17.69 -4.03 -30.06
CA ARG A 315 -17.40 -3.79 -31.49
C ARG A 315 -16.10 -3.00 -31.59
N SER A 316 -15.18 -3.52 -32.39
CA SER A 316 -14.13 -2.79 -33.12
C SER A 316 -14.47 -1.30 -33.29
N TRP A 317 -13.52 -0.42 -32.94
CA TRP A 317 -13.61 1.05 -33.02
C TRP A 317 -14.35 1.52 -34.28
N ALA A 318 -15.67 1.72 -34.21
CA ALA A 318 -16.50 2.04 -35.37
C ALA A 318 -17.37 3.27 -35.11
N ARG A 319 -17.31 4.21 -36.06
CA ARG A 319 -17.94 5.54 -36.07
C ARG A 319 -19.37 5.48 -35.53
N LYS A 320 -19.66 6.25 -34.49
CA LYS A 320 -21.05 6.56 -34.12
C LYS A 320 -21.63 7.37 -35.28
N LYS A 321 -22.39 6.74 -36.17
CA LYS A 321 -23.23 7.48 -37.11
C LYS A 321 -24.32 8.19 -36.29
N GLU A 322 -24.50 9.46 -36.65
CA GLU A 322 -25.29 10.53 -36.03
C GLU A 322 -26.52 10.13 -35.23
#